data_AF-A0A292YC78-F1
#
_entry.id   AF-A0A292YC78-F1
#
_cell.length_a   1.000
_cell.length_b   1.000
_cell.length_c   1.000
_cell.angle_alpha   90.00
_cell.angle_beta   90.00
_cell.angle_gamma   90.00
#
_symmetry.space_group_name_H-M   'P 1'
#
loop_
_entity.id
_entity.type
_entity.pdbx_description
1 polymer ?
#
loop_
_entity_poly.entity_id
_entity_poly.type
_entity_poly.pdbx_seq_one_letter_code
_entity_poly.pdbx_strand_id
1 'polypeptide(L)'
;MSNYDISIGIHHKINLKEKNLKKLKQNCDAFESEILNFFLKKALKEESKLFPETPGEKIYKSMQIEQISKQISGNFGYSELLFNYLKKSI
;
A
#
# COMPACT_ATOMS: atom_id res chain seq x y z
N MET A 1 31.92 26.29 -27.38
CA MET A 1 30.92 26.54 -28.44
C MET A 1 30.23 25.23 -28.77
N SER A 2 28.92 25.08 -28.84
CA SER A 2 27.82 26.04 -28.83
C SER A 2 26.61 25.38 -28.16
N ASN A 3 25.94 26.13 -27.30
CA ASN A 3 24.60 25.80 -26.81
C ASN A 3 23.65 25.73 -28.01
N TYR A 4 22.79 24.72 -28.03
CA TYR A 4 21.52 24.80 -28.73
C TYR A 4 20.43 24.66 -27.68
N ASP A 5 20.13 25.79 -27.03
CA ASP A 5 18.91 25.98 -26.27
C ASP A 5 17.75 26.09 -27.26
N ILE A 6 17.06 24.99 -27.49
CA ILE A 6 15.75 24.99 -28.14
C ILE A 6 14.71 25.07 -27.04
N SER A 7 14.30 26.31 -26.70
CA SER A 7 13.18 26.59 -25.82
C SER A 7 11.87 26.27 -26.54
N ILE A 8 11.30 25.09 -26.29
CA ILE A 8 9.91 24.76 -26.65
C ILE A 8 9.22 24.24 -25.38
N GLY A 9 8.09 24.87 -25.05
CA GLY A 9 7.32 24.81 -23.80
C GLY A 9 7.29 23.50 -23.01
N ILE A 10 7.39 23.66 -21.68
CA ILE A 10 7.05 22.69 -20.62
C ILE A 10 7.43 21.24 -20.97
N HIS A 11 8.72 20.92 -20.82
CA HIS A 11 9.18 19.54 -20.82
C HIS A 11 8.58 18.77 -19.64
N HIS A 12 7.43 18.12 -19.82
CA HIS A 12 7.06 16.97 -19.00
C HIS A 12 8.01 15.82 -19.37
N LYS A 13 9.23 15.83 -18.80
CA LYS A 13 10.11 14.66 -18.81
C LYS A 13 9.43 13.57 -17.98
N ILE A 14 8.62 12.74 -18.63
CA ILE A 14 8.10 11.52 -18.01
C ILE A 14 9.29 10.59 -17.83
N ASN A 15 9.92 10.61 -16.66
CA ASN A 15 10.96 9.65 -16.32
C ASN A 15 10.29 8.27 -16.13
N LEU A 16 10.35 7.43 -17.16
CA LEU A 16 9.79 6.07 -17.16
C LEU A 16 10.27 5.25 -15.95
N LYS A 17 11.50 5.49 -15.46
CA LYS A 17 12.02 4.84 -14.25
C LYS A 17 11.29 5.29 -12.99
N GLU A 18 11.00 6.59 -12.83
CA GLU A 18 10.25 7.11 -11.68
C GLU A 18 8.80 6.62 -11.66
N LYS A 19 8.13 6.58 -12.82
CA LYS A 19 6.76 6.04 -12.93
C LYS A 19 6.72 4.55 -12.51
N ASN A 20 7.71 3.78 -12.92
CA ASN A 20 7.82 2.36 -12.55
C ASN A 20 8.13 2.18 -11.06
N LEU A 21 9.01 2.99 -10.47
CA LEU A 21 9.31 2.96 -9.04
C LEU A 21 8.10 3.35 -8.19
N LYS A 22 7.33 4.37 -8.60
CA LYS A 22 6.10 4.75 -7.91
C LYS A 22 5.07 3.62 -7.92
N LYS A 23 4.89 2.96 -9.06
CA LYS A 23 3.99 1.80 -9.19
C LYS A 23 4.48 0.62 -8.35
N LEU A 24 5.80 0.38 -8.30
CA LEU A 24 6.39 -0.65 -7.47
C LEU A 24 6.11 -0.40 -5.97
N LYS A 25 6.28 0.85 -5.50
CA LYS A 25 5.96 1.22 -4.12
C LYS A 25 4.48 1.02 -3.80
N GLN A 26 3.58 1.45 -4.69
CA GLN A 26 2.13 1.22 -4.53
C GLN A 26 1.77 -0.26 -4.40
N ASN A 27 2.43 -1.14 -5.16
CA ASN A 27 2.22 -2.57 -5.04
C ASN A 27 2.74 -3.13 -3.71
N CYS A 28 3.85 -2.59 -3.19
CA CYS A 28 4.38 -2.96 -1.88
C CYS A 28 3.45 -2.51 -0.74
N ASP A 29 2.87 -1.31 -0.84
CA ASP A 29 1.86 -0.81 0.10
C ASP A 29 0.57 -1.66 0.04
N ALA A 30 0.12 -2.04 -1.15
CA ALA A 30 -1.04 -2.93 -1.30
C ALA A 30 -0.80 -4.30 -0.66
N PHE A 31 0.40 -4.85 -0.84
CA PHE A 31 0.80 -6.12 -0.22
C PHE A 31 0.85 -6.04 1.31
N GLU A 32 1.47 -4.99 1.85
CA GLU A 32 1.51 -4.75 3.30
C GLU A 32 0.10 -4.61 3.88
N SER A 33 -0.83 -3.95 3.19
CA SER A 33 -2.22 -3.84 3.60
C SER A 33 -2.91 -5.20 3.74
N GLU A 34 -2.67 -6.14 2.81
CA GLU A 34 -3.29 -7.47 2.90
C GLU A 34 -2.71 -8.32 4.04
N ILE A 35 -1.40 -8.21 4.28
CA ILE A 35 -0.77 -8.84 5.44
C ILE A 35 -1.38 -8.31 6.74
N LEU A 36 -1.49 -6.99 6.85
CA LEU A 36 -2.07 -6.36 8.04
C LEU A 36 -3.53 -6.74 8.23
N ASN A 37 -4.32 -6.79 7.16
CA ASN A 37 -5.71 -7.25 7.17
C ASN A 37 -5.83 -8.66 7.75
N PHE A 38 -4.96 -9.58 7.29
CA PHE A 38 -4.93 -10.94 7.79
C PHE A 38 -4.60 -11.01 9.29
N PHE A 39 -3.59 -10.25 9.74
CA PHE A 39 -3.22 -10.23 11.15
C PHE A 39 -4.26 -9.55 12.04
N LEU A 40 -4.82 -8.43 11.61
CA LEU A 40 -5.86 -7.71 12.34
C LEU A 40 -7.14 -8.53 12.45
N LYS A 41 -7.55 -9.24 11.39
CA LYS A 41 -8.70 -10.18 11.44
C LYS A 41 -8.49 -11.29 12.48
N LYS A 42 -7.25 -11.73 12.72
CA LYS A 42 -6.95 -12.69 13.79
C LYS A 42 -6.88 -12.04 15.17
N ALA A 43 -6.23 -10.89 15.29
CA ALA A 43 -6.01 -10.21 16.57
C ALA A 43 -7.30 -9.64 17.17
N LEU A 44 -8.21 -9.16 16.34
CA LEU A 44 -9.50 -8.58 16.75
C LEU A 44 -10.64 -9.60 16.80
N LYS A 45 -10.32 -10.88 16.64
CA LYS A 45 -11.32 -11.94 16.76
C LYS A 45 -11.68 -12.13 18.24
N GLU A 46 -12.87 -11.69 18.61
CA GLU A 46 -13.39 -11.86 19.97
C GLU A 46 -13.93 -13.29 20.15
N GLU A 47 -13.31 -14.08 21.03
CA GLU A 47 -13.71 -15.47 21.29
C GLU A 47 -14.87 -15.60 22.29
N SER A 48 -15.14 -14.56 23.09
CA SER A 48 -16.16 -14.57 24.15
C SER A 48 -17.15 -13.42 23.96
N LYS A 49 -18.24 -13.67 23.25
CA LYS A 49 -19.37 -12.75 23.17
C LYS A 49 -20.59 -13.34 23.86
N LEU A 50 -21.32 -12.49 24.59
CA LEU A 50 -22.59 -12.84 25.25
C LEU A 50 -23.68 -13.23 24.24
N PHE A 51 -23.59 -12.74 23.00
CA PHE A 51 -24.53 -13.01 21.92
C PHE A 51 -23.79 -13.48 20.66
N PRO A 52 -24.43 -14.33 19.82
CA PRO A 52 -23.86 -14.75 18.56
C PRO A 52 -23.71 -13.57 17.59
N GLU A 53 -22.65 -13.58 16.79
CA GLU A 53 -22.45 -12.56 15.75
C GLU A 53 -23.52 -12.63 14.66
N THR A 54 -24.06 -11.47 14.30
CA THR A 54 -24.96 -11.36 13.14
C THR A 54 -24.16 -11.24 11.84
N PRO A 55 -24.73 -11.66 10.69
CA PRO A 55 -24.06 -11.48 9.40
C PRO A 55 -23.69 -10.03 9.09
N GLY A 56 -24.55 -9.07 9.46
CA GLY A 56 -24.30 -7.64 9.25
C GLY A 56 -23.13 -7.12 10.09
N GLU A 57 -23.04 -7.54 11.36
CA GLU A 57 -21.92 -7.18 12.23
C GLU A 57 -20.60 -7.74 11.70
N LYS A 58 -20.59 -8.99 11.23
CA LYS A 58 -19.40 -9.60 10.62
C LYS A 58 -18.94 -8.84 9.38
N ILE A 59 -19.86 -8.45 8.51
CA ILE A 59 -19.56 -7.66 7.31
C ILE A 59 -18.97 -6.30 7.72
N TYR A 60 -19.63 -5.58 8.64
CA TYR A 60 -19.16 -4.27 9.09
C TYR A 60 -17.77 -4.32 9.70
N LYS A 61 -17.53 -5.28 10.62
CA LYS A 61 -16.21 -5.49 11.22
C LYS A 61 -15.15 -5.78 10.15
N SER A 62 -15.46 -6.63 9.17
CA SER A 62 -14.51 -6.95 8.10
C SER A 62 -14.13 -5.73 7.25
N MET A 63 -15.11 -4.90 6.89
CA MET A 63 -14.88 -3.64 6.16
C MET A 63 -14.06 -2.65 7.00
N GLN A 64 -14.35 -2.54 8.30
CA GLN A 64 -13.60 -1.67 9.20
C GLN A 64 -12.13 -2.08 9.27
N ILE A 65 -11.87 -3.37 9.45
CA ILE A 65 -10.49 -3.90 9.49
C ILE A 65 -9.77 -3.64 8.16
N GLU A 66 -10.44 -3.80 7.03
CA GLU A 66 -9.87 -3.51 5.72
C GLU A 66 -9.50 -2.03 5.55
N GLN A 67 -10.34 -1.10 6.05
CA GLN A 67 -10.03 0.33 6.02
C GLN A 67 -8.83 0.66 6.91
N ILE A 68 -8.81 0.12 8.14
CA ILE A 68 -7.67 0.31 9.07
C ILE A 68 -6.38 -0.21 8.43
N SER A 69 -6.41 -1.41 7.84
CA SER A 69 -5.25 -2.03 7.21
C SER A 69 -4.69 -1.18 6.07
N LYS A 70 -5.56 -0.60 5.24
CA LYS A 70 -5.16 0.31 4.16
C LYS A 70 -4.57 1.63 4.69
N GLN A 71 -5.16 2.18 5.75
CA GLN A 71 -4.70 3.45 6.34
C GLN A 71 -3.34 3.35 7.01
N ILE A 72 -3.06 2.24 7.69
CA ILE A 72 -1.77 2.05 8.38
C ILE A 72 -0.69 1.46 7.46
N SER A 73 -1.07 0.90 6.31
CA SER A 73 -0.14 0.45 5.28
C SER A 73 0.71 1.60 4.74
N GLY A 74 1.94 1.30 4.34
CA GLY A 74 2.98 2.25 3.96
C GLY A 74 3.80 2.76 5.16
N ASN A 75 3.20 2.80 6.35
CA ASN A 75 3.84 3.27 7.58
C ASN A 75 4.28 2.15 8.53
N PHE A 76 3.87 0.90 8.30
CA PHE A 76 4.20 -0.23 9.18
C PHE A 76 5.64 -0.75 8.96
N GLY A 77 6.18 -0.58 7.75
CA GLY A 77 7.61 -0.75 7.43
C GLY A 77 7.95 -1.93 6.52
N TYR A 78 7.07 -2.93 6.38
CA TYR A 78 7.23 -4.04 5.44
C TYR A 78 7.17 -3.57 3.99
N SER A 79 6.33 -2.58 3.69
CA SER A 79 6.28 -1.99 2.35
C SER A 79 7.64 -1.42 1.96
N GLU A 80 8.28 -0.66 2.85
CA GLU A 80 9.58 -0.03 2.57
C GLU A 80 10.70 -1.07 2.46
N LEU A 81 10.69 -2.09 3.32
CA LEU A 81 11.64 -3.19 3.27
C LEU A 81 11.54 -3.95 1.93
N LEU A 82 10.32 -4.32 1.52
CA LEU A 82 10.08 -5.02 0.26
C LEU A 82 10.43 -4.15 -0.93
N PHE A 83 10.04 -2.88 -0.92
CA PHE A 83 10.35 -1.93 -1.97
C PHE A 83 11.87 -1.80 -2.18
N ASN A 84 12.64 -1.64 -1.10
CA ASN A 84 14.09 -1.51 -1.18
C ASN A 84 14.76 -2.81 -1.66
N TYR A 85 14.27 -3.97 -1.22
CA TYR A 85 14.74 -5.27 -1.70
C TYR A 85 14.53 -5.43 -3.21
N LEU A 86 13.32 -5.13 -3.70
CA LEU A 86 12.99 -5.26 -5.12
C LEU A 86 13.71 -4.21 -5.97
N LYS A 87 13.84 -2.97 -5.46
CA LYS A 87 14.58 -1.90 -6.13
C LYS A 87 16.05 -2.24 -6.33
N LYS A 88 16.69 -2.95 -5.38
CA LYS A 88 18.08 -3.41 -5.52
C LYS A 88 18.24 -4.51 -6.59
N SER A 89 17.15 -5.23 -6.88
CA SER A 89 17.13 -6.35 -7.83
C SER A 89 16.77 -5.93 -9.26
N ILE A 90 16.57 -4.64 -9.52
CA ILE A 90 16.22 -4.02 -10.81
C ILE A 90 17.35 -3.07 -11.21
#